data_AF-A0A847PIH5-F1
#
_entry.id   AF-A0A847PIH5-F1
#
_cell.length_a   1.000
_cell.length_b   1.000
_cell.length_c   1.000
_cell.angle_alpha   90.00
_cell.angle_beta   90.00
_cell.angle_gamma   90.00
#
_symmetry.space_group_name_H-M   'P 1'
#
loop_
_entity.id
_entity.type
_entity.pdbx_description
1 polymer ?
#
loop_
_entity_poly.entity_id
_entity_poly.type
_entity_poly.pdbx_seq_one_letter_code
_entity_poly.pdbx_strand_id
1 'polypeptide(L)'
;MILAVNPNRMELLKLKRRLELANRGYKLLKDKRDALIQKFIKLVYENKRVREEFDRKIRERTNEFLLATICMGENDLNSIFMFPQRLTKVKTEYSNIMSVKVPKYQITEKGNLFTYGMIDTSPELDNSLKKYQEIAPLMIKMAELDKAIVLLTEEIEKTRRRVNALEYVMIPNLEDTIKFITMKLDEMARSSNSAIMRIKEMIRGE
;
A
#
# COMPACT_ATOMS: atom_id res chain seq x y z
N MET A 1 -25.25 5.78 16.77
CA MET A 1 -26.18 4.63 16.95
C MET A 1 -25.78 3.92 18.24
N ILE A 2 -26.70 3.83 19.19
CA ILE A 2 -26.42 3.29 20.53
C ILE A 2 -26.21 1.77 20.40
N LEU A 3 -25.13 1.23 20.97
CA LEU A 3 -24.96 -0.22 21.00
C LEU A 3 -25.98 -0.84 21.98
N ALA A 4 -26.61 -1.94 21.57
CA ALA A 4 -27.47 -2.72 22.43
C ALA A 4 -26.63 -3.47 23.50
N VAL A 5 -26.42 -2.82 24.64
CA VAL A 5 -25.67 -3.38 25.78
C VAL A 5 -26.50 -3.21 27.05
N ASN A 6 -26.54 -4.26 27.87
CA ASN A 6 -27.24 -4.21 29.15
C ASN A 6 -26.59 -3.17 30.07
N PRO A 7 -27.38 -2.30 30.74
CA PRO A 7 -26.85 -1.24 31.59
C PRO A 7 -26.33 -1.82 32.91
N ASN A 8 -25.08 -2.28 32.92
CA ASN A 8 -24.38 -2.77 34.11
C ASN A 8 -23.07 -1.98 34.31
N ARG A 9 -22.70 -1.74 35.57
CA ARG A 9 -21.42 -1.10 35.95
C ARG A 9 -20.21 -1.82 35.34
N MET A 10 -20.25 -3.15 35.24
CA MET A 10 -19.17 -3.92 34.61
C MET A 10 -19.04 -3.61 33.11
N GLU A 11 -20.16 -3.50 32.39
CA GLU A 11 -20.17 -3.16 30.96
C GLU A 11 -19.75 -1.71 30.72
N LEU A 12 -20.13 -0.78 31.60
CA LEU A 12 -19.65 0.60 31.56
C LEU A 12 -18.12 0.67 31.68
N LEU A 13 -17.51 -0.13 32.55
CA LEU A 13 -16.06 -0.18 32.72
C LEU A 13 -15.37 -0.75 31.47
N LYS A 14 -15.94 -1.80 30.87
CA LYS A 14 -15.46 -2.35 29.58
C LYS A 14 -15.53 -1.33 28.45
N LEU A 15 -16.64 -0.61 28.33
CA LEU A 15 -16.83 0.41 27.29
C LEU A 15 -15.85 1.59 27.45
N LYS A 16 -15.61 2.06 28.68
CA LYS A 16 -14.59 3.09 28.96
C LYS A 16 -13.19 2.63 28.55
N ARG A 17 -12.80 1.41 28.91
CA ARG A 17 -11.51 0.83 28.45
C ARG A 17 -11.44 0.74 26.93
N ARG A 18 -12.53 0.33 26.28
CA ARG A 18 -12.60 0.23 24.81
C ARG A 18 -12.48 1.60 24.14
N LEU A 19 -13.05 2.65 24.72
CA LEU A 19 -12.91 4.03 24.23
C LEU A 19 -11.47 4.52 24.34
N GLU A 20 -10.79 4.29 25.46
CA GLU A 20 -9.37 4.63 25.57
C GLU A 20 -8.49 3.89 24.56
N LEU A 21 -8.77 2.60 24.33
CA LEU A 21 -8.07 1.80 23.33
C LEU A 21 -8.35 2.31 21.91
N ALA A 22 -9.58 2.69 21.61
CA ALA A 22 -9.96 3.28 20.32
C ALA A 22 -9.24 4.62 20.08
N ASN A 23 -9.17 5.49 21.08
CA ASN A 23 -8.44 6.76 21.00
C ASN A 23 -6.94 6.57 20.78
N ARG A 24 -6.32 5.63 21.50
CA ARG A 24 -4.91 5.26 21.28
C ARG A 24 -4.69 4.68 19.88
N GLY A 25 -5.57 3.78 19.44
CA GLY A 25 -5.53 3.18 18.11
C GLY A 25 -5.71 4.22 16.98
N TYR A 26 -6.59 5.19 17.16
CA TYR A 26 -6.79 6.30 16.22
C TYR A 26 -5.50 7.11 16.03
N LYS A 27 -4.84 7.50 17.12
CA LYS A 27 -3.58 8.25 17.06
C LYS A 27 -2.49 7.45 16.32
N LEU A 28 -2.30 6.18 16.69
CA LEU A 28 -1.30 5.33 16.05
C LEU A 28 -1.55 5.11 14.55
N LEU A 29 -2.81 4.93 14.14
CA LEU A 29 -3.17 4.75 12.74
C LEU A 29 -3.04 6.04 11.93
N LYS A 30 -3.31 7.19 12.55
CA LYS A 30 -3.06 8.51 11.96
C LYS A 30 -1.57 8.71 11.70
N ASP A 31 -0.73 8.44 12.69
CA ASP A 31 0.73 8.54 12.56
C ASP A 31 1.27 7.57 11.49
N LYS A 32 0.79 6.31 11.46
CA LYS A 32 1.14 5.32 10.41
C LYS A 32 0.77 5.85 9.02
N ARG A 33 -0.43 6.42 8.86
CA ARG A 33 -0.91 6.94 7.58
C ARG A 33 -0.02 8.09 7.10
N ASP A 34 0.30 9.03 7.98
CA ASP A 34 1.08 10.21 7.61
C ASP A 34 2.52 9.82 7.22
N ALA A 35 3.12 8.84 7.92
CA ALA A 35 4.41 8.27 7.55
C ALA A 35 4.37 7.51 6.20
N LEU A 36 3.28 6.78 5.92
CA LEU A 36 3.09 6.11 4.63
C LEU A 36 2.96 7.12 3.48
N ILE A 37 2.21 8.20 3.67
CA ILE A 37 2.06 9.27 2.68
C ILE A 37 3.42 9.91 2.37
N GLN A 38 4.23 10.19 3.38
CA GLN A 38 5.56 10.78 3.16
C GLN A 38 6.46 9.87 2.30
N LYS A 39 6.44 8.55 2.53
CA LYS A 39 7.20 7.60 1.70
C LYS A 39 6.60 7.45 0.30
N PHE A 40 5.27 7.43 0.20
CA PHE A 40 4.56 7.36 -1.07
C PHE A 40 4.94 8.52 -1.99
N ILE A 41 4.92 9.75 -1.49
CA ILE A 41 5.31 10.94 -2.27
C ILE A 41 6.74 10.81 -2.80
N LYS A 42 7.69 10.37 -1.96
CA LYS A 42 9.09 10.14 -2.38
C LYS A 42 9.19 9.14 -3.53
N LEU A 43 8.46 8.01 -3.44
CA LEU A 43 8.45 6.98 -4.47
C LEU A 43 7.79 7.46 -5.77
N VAL A 44 6.74 8.28 -5.69
CA VAL A 44 6.10 8.88 -6.87
C VAL A 44 7.06 9.80 -7.61
N TYR A 45 7.83 10.63 -6.90
CA TYR A 45 8.84 11.47 -7.53
C TYR A 45 9.97 10.65 -8.16
N GLU A 46 10.45 9.60 -7.50
CA GLU A 46 11.47 8.71 -8.06
C GLU A 46 10.95 7.99 -9.32
N ASN A 47 9.72 7.48 -9.27
CA ASN A 47 9.07 6.80 -10.39
C ASN A 47 8.95 7.74 -11.59
N LYS A 48 8.46 8.97 -11.39
CA LYS A 48 8.36 9.98 -12.45
C LYS A 48 9.72 10.22 -13.11
N ARG A 49 10.79 10.36 -12.32
CA ARG A 49 12.15 10.56 -12.84
C ARG A 49 12.62 9.36 -13.67
N VAL A 50 12.44 8.14 -13.16
CA VAL A 50 12.84 6.91 -13.86
C VAL A 50 12.05 6.72 -15.14
N ARG A 51 10.75 7.06 -15.12
CA ARG A 51 9.87 6.98 -16.29
C ARG A 51 10.28 7.97 -17.38
N GLU A 52 10.56 9.22 -17.03
CA GLU A 52 11.06 10.22 -17.98
C GLU A 52 12.42 9.80 -18.58
N GLU A 53 13.32 9.23 -17.76
CA GLU A 53 14.59 8.71 -18.24
C GLU A 53 14.41 7.52 -19.20
N PHE A 54 13.49 6.61 -18.87
CA PHE A 54 13.13 5.46 -19.70
C PHE A 54 12.52 5.90 -21.03
N ASP A 55 11.54 6.81 -21.00
CA ASP A 55 10.86 7.32 -22.18
C ASP A 55 11.82 8.05 -23.13
N ARG A 56 12.84 8.74 -22.60
CA ARG A 56 13.89 9.35 -23.42
C ARG A 56 14.78 8.29 -24.05
N LYS A 57 15.32 7.37 -23.25
CA LYS A 57 16.23 6.32 -23.72
C LYS A 57 15.57 5.41 -24.75
N ILE A 58 14.34 4.98 -24.51
CA ILE A 58 13.63 4.08 -25.44
C ILE A 58 13.37 4.76 -26.78
N ARG A 59 13.01 6.06 -26.81
CA ARG A 59 12.83 6.80 -28.07
C ARG A 59 14.12 6.90 -28.86
N GLU A 60 15.22 7.29 -28.20
CA GLU A 60 16.54 7.37 -28.84
C GLU A 60 16.94 6.01 -29.43
N ARG A 61 16.80 4.91 -28.67
CA ARG A 61 17.21 3.58 -29.12
C ARG A 61 16.30 3.01 -30.21
N THR A 62 15.00 3.31 -30.16
CA THR A 62 14.05 2.87 -31.19
C THR A 62 14.36 3.53 -32.54
N ASN A 63 14.75 4.80 -32.54
CA ASN A 63 15.18 5.47 -33.77
C ASN A 63 16.44 4.82 -34.35
N GLU A 64 17.44 4.51 -33.52
CA GLU A 64 18.66 3.81 -33.96
C GLU A 64 18.35 2.40 -34.51
N PHE A 65 17.44 1.66 -33.85
CA PHE A 65 17.00 0.35 -34.32
C PHE A 65 16.24 0.42 -35.65
N LEU A 66 15.41 1.44 -35.85
CA LEU A 66 14.70 1.66 -37.09
C LEU A 66 15.68 1.88 -38.26
N LEU A 67 16.73 2.68 -38.04
CA LEU A 67 17.79 2.88 -39.03
C LEU A 67 18.50 1.56 -39.38
N ALA A 68 18.87 0.76 -38.38
CA ALA A 68 19.47 -0.55 -38.61
C ALA A 68 18.55 -1.50 -39.40
N THR A 69 17.24 -1.47 -39.11
CA THR A 69 16.24 -2.29 -39.80
C THR A 69 16.09 -1.91 -41.27
N ILE A 70 16.16 -0.62 -41.59
CA ILE A 70 16.13 -0.13 -42.98
C ILE A 70 17.35 -0.63 -43.78
N CYS A 71 18.52 -0.71 -43.15
CA CYS A 71 19.76 -1.14 -43.81
C CYS A 71 19.83 -2.64 -44.10
N MET A 72 19.32 -3.50 -43.19
CA MET A 72 19.43 -4.96 -43.33
C MET A 72 18.22 -5.62 -43.99
N GLY A 73 17.07 -4.95 -44.06
CA GLY A 73 15.84 -5.56 -44.56
C GLY A 73 15.20 -6.54 -43.55
N GLU A 74 13.90 -6.78 -43.70
CA GLU A 74 13.09 -7.46 -42.70
C GLU A 74 13.37 -8.97 -42.58
N ASN A 75 13.70 -9.63 -43.70
CA ASN A 75 13.95 -11.07 -43.74
C ASN A 75 15.22 -11.47 -42.99
N ASP A 76 16.29 -10.69 -43.13
CA ASP A 76 17.57 -10.96 -42.48
C ASP A 76 17.46 -10.74 -40.97
N LEU A 77 16.73 -9.69 -40.56
CA LEU A 77 16.44 -9.40 -39.15
C LEU A 77 15.66 -10.54 -38.47
N ASN A 78 14.65 -11.09 -39.16
CA ASN A 78 13.85 -12.20 -38.65
C ASN A 78 14.67 -13.47 -38.46
N SER A 79 15.61 -13.74 -39.38
CA SER A 79 16.52 -14.89 -39.27
C SER A 79 17.43 -14.79 -38.02
N ILE A 80 17.88 -13.58 -37.70
CA ILE A 80 18.74 -13.29 -36.56
C ILE A 80 18.00 -13.49 -35.22
N PHE A 81 16.75 -13.02 -35.12
CA PHE A 81 15.97 -13.13 -33.88
C PHE A 81 15.39 -14.52 -33.62
N MET A 82 15.45 -15.42 -34.59
CA MET A 82 14.89 -16.77 -34.46
C MET A 82 15.62 -17.63 -33.41
N PHE A 83 16.89 -17.33 -33.11
CA PHE A 83 17.73 -18.13 -32.20
C PHE A 83 18.38 -17.30 -31.08
N PRO A 84 17.61 -16.86 -30.06
CA PRO A 84 18.18 -16.21 -28.89
C PRO A 84 18.94 -17.21 -28.01
N GLN A 85 20.26 -17.02 -27.85
CA GLN A 85 21.09 -17.79 -26.92
C GLN A 85 21.21 -17.14 -25.52
N ARG A 86 20.62 -15.96 -25.34
CA ARG A 86 20.59 -15.25 -24.05
C ARG A 86 19.33 -15.61 -23.28
N LEU A 87 19.52 -16.16 -22.08
CA LEU A 87 18.44 -16.43 -21.13
C LEU A 87 18.47 -15.40 -20.02
N THR A 88 17.45 -14.56 -19.95
CA THR A 88 17.25 -13.59 -18.88
C THR A 88 16.26 -14.17 -17.87
N LYS A 89 16.72 -14.45 -16.65
CA LYS A 89 15.87 -14.88 -15.54
C LYS A 89 15.66 -13.72 -14.58
N VAL A 90 14.41 -13.47 -14.23
CA VAL A 90 14.04 -12.50 -13.20
C VAL A 90 13.65 -13.26 -11.94
N LYS A 91 14.35 -12.99 -10.84
CA LYS A 91 14.05 -13.52 -9.51
C LYS A 91 13.30 -12.44 -8.72
N THR A 92 12.18 -12.81 -8.11
CA THR A 92 11.40 -11.91 -7.26
C THR A 92 11.76 -12.13 -5.80
N GLU A 93 12.22 -11.09 -5.14
CA GLU A 93 12.40 -11.01 -3.70
C GLU A 93 11.38 -10.03 -3.12
N TYR A 94 11.20 -10.00 -1.80
CA TYR A 94 10.24 -9.09 -1.16
C TYR A 94 10.92 -8.27 -0.08
N SER A 95 10.69 -6.96 -0.10
CA SER A 95 11.12 -6.01 0.92
C SER A 95 9.90 -5.51 1.70
N ASN A 96 10.05 -5.35 3.01
CA ASN A 96 8.96 -4.84 3.85
C ASN A 96 9.10 -3.33 4.05
N ILE A 97 8.09 -2.56 3.65
CA ILE A 97 7.99 -1.13 3.92
C ILE A 97 6.77 -0.92 4.83
N MET A 98 7.00 -0.77 6.15
CA MET A 98 5.96 -0.47 7.13
C MET A 98 4.72 -1.38 7.06
N SER A 99 4.96 -2.69 6.92
CA SER A 99 3.96 -3.77 6.78
C SER A 99 3.43 -4.00 5.36
N VAL A 100 3.95 -3.30 4.35
CA VAL A 100 3.65 -3.57 2.94
C VAL A 100 4.80 -4.37 2.33
N LYS A 101 4.50 -5.58 1.83
CA LYS A 101 5.45 -6.42 1.10
C LYS A 101 5.57 -5.90 -0.33
N VAL A 102 6.68 -5.24 -0.64
CA VAL A 102 6.99 -4.70 -1.96
C VAL A 102 7.92 -5.68 -2.68
N PRO A 103 7.61 -6.11 -3.92
CA PRO A 103 8.51 -6.96 -4.69
C PRO A 103 9.78 -6.19 -5.07
N LYS A 104 10.91 -6.88 -5.06
CA LYS A 104 12.19 -6.46 -5.63
C LYS A 104 12.56 -7.44 -6.72
N TYR A 105 12.98 -6.95 -7.87
CA TYR A 105 13.32 -7.80 -8.99
C TYR A 105 14.85 -7.85 -9.17
N GLN A 106 15.41 -9.05 -9.15
CA GLN A 106 16.83 -9.29 -9.43
C GLN A 106 16.97 -9.96 -10.79
N ILE A 107 17.80 -9.39 -11.65
CA ILE A 107 18.05 -9.91 -13.00
C ILE A 107 19.28 -10.80 -12.95
N THR A 108 19.17 -12.01 -13.49
CA THR A 108 20.32 -12.88 -13.80
C THR A 108 20.31 -13.15 -15.29
N GLU A 109 21.31 -12.65 -15.99
CA GLU A 109 21.48 -12.87 -17.42
C GLU A 109 22.57 -13.94 -17.64
N LYS A 110 22.29 -14.92 -18.50
CA LYS A 110 23.26 -15.93 -18.93
C LYS A 110 23.24 -16.06 -20.45
N GLY A 111 24.41 -16.12 -21.07
CA GLY A 111 24.58 -16.31 -22.51
C GLY A 111 25.21 -15.10 -23.22
N ASN A 112 25.48 -15.28 -24.51
CA ASN A 112 26.12 -14.26 -25.34
C ASN A 112 25.08 -13.33 -25.97
N LEU A 113 25.43 -12.06 -26.16
CA LEU A 113 24.54 -11.07 -26.79
C LEU A 113 24.46 -11.26 -28.31
N PHE A 114 25.57 -11.64 -28.94
CA PHE A 114 25.69 -11.86 -30.37
C PHE A 114 25.46 -13.33 -30.68
N THR A 115 24.46 -13.60 -31.52
CA THR A 115 24.02 -14.96 -31.88
C THR A 115 24.00 -15.18 -33.40
N TYR A 116 24.34 -14.14 -34.16
CA TYR A 116 24.40 -14.09 -35.61
C TYR A 116 25.85 -14.01 -36.12
N GLY A 117 26.05 -14.38 -37.38
CA GLY A 117 27.34 -14.23 -38.05
C GLY A 117 27.61 -12.78 -38.45
N MET A 118 28.82 -12.29 -38.20
CA MET A 118 29.22 -10.89 -38.44
C MET A 118 29.29 -10.47 -39.93
N ILE A 119 29.05 -11.40 -40.86
CA ILE A 119 29.27 -11.18 -42.30
C ILE A 119 28.12 -10.37 -42.92
N ASP A 120 26.88 -10.68 -42.55
CA ASP A 120 25.68 -10.04 -43.13
C ASP A 120 25.07 -8.98 -42.19
N THR A 121 25.69 -8.70 -41.05
CA THR A 121 25.13 -7.81 -40.03
C THR A 121 25.73 -6.42 -40.02
N SER A 122 24.86 -5.42 -39.94
CA SER A 122 25.27 -4.01 -39.89
C SER A 122 25.77 -3.63 -38.48
N PRO A 123 26.86 -2.85 -38.37
CA PRO A 123 27.37 -2.34 -37.10
C PRO A 123 26.34 -1.53 -36.28
N GLU A 124 25.36 -0.94 -36.96
CA GLU A 124 24.25 -0.20 -36.37
C GLU A 124 23.32 -1.14 -35.57
N LEU A 125 23.11 -2.37 -36.03
CA LEU A 125 22.33 -3.39 -35.32
C LEU A 125 23.01 -3.78 -34.01
N ASP A 126 24.31 -4.06 -34.05
CA ASP A 126 25.12 -4.41 -32.87
C ASP A 126 25.07 -3.32 -31.80
N ASN A 127 25.22 -2.07 -32.24
CA ASN A 127 25.15 -0.90 -31.36
C ASN A 127 23.76 -0.74 -30.75
N SER A 128 22.71 -0.95 -31.54
CA SER A 128 21.33 -0.90 -31.05
C SER A 128 21.08 -1.99 -30.00
N LEU A 129 21.47 -3.24 -30.26
CA LEU A 129 21.35 -4.36 -29.30
C LEU A 129 22.03 -4.10 -27.96
N LYS A 130 23.28 -3.59 -27.98
CA LYS A 130 23.99 -3.20 -26.74
C LYS A 130 23.22 -2.13 -25.97
N LYS A 131 22.69 -1.14 -26.67
CA LYS A 131 21.93 -0.03 -26.10
C LYS A 131 20.56 -0.45 -25.55
N TYR A 132 19.91 -1.44 -26.16
CA TYR A 132 18.69 -2.05 -25.62
C TYR A 132 18.95 -2.84 -24.34
N GLN A 133 20.12 -3.47 -24.22
CA GLN A 133 20.52 -4.17 -22.99
C GLN A 133 20.57 -3.20 -21.79
N GLU A 134 21.02 -1.96 -22.00
CA GLU A 134 21.05 -0.93 -20.95
C GLU A 134 19.67 -0.48 -20.47
N ILE A 135 18.61 -0.71 -21.28
CA ILE A 135 17.24 -0.33 -20.95
C ILE A 135 16.57 -1.37 -20.02
N ALA A 136 16.92 -2.65 -20.15
CA ALA A 136 16.27 -3.73 -19.40
C ALA A 136 16.33 -3.53 -17.86
N PRO A 137 17.47 -3.14 -17.25
CA PRO A 137 17.53 -2.81 -15.82
C PRO A 137 16.62 -1.63 -15.44
N LEU A 138 16.54 -0.61 -16.29
CA LEU A 138 15.72 0.57 -16.05
C LEU A 138 14.22 0.24 -16.09
N MET A 139 13.80 -0.59 -17.06
CA MET A 139 12.44 -1.09 -17.18
C MET A 139 12.01 -1.88 -15.93
N ILE A 140 12.90 -2.73 -15.43
CA ILE A 140 12.63 -3.55 -14.25
C ILE A 140 12.57 -2.69 -12.98
N LYS A 141 13.45 -1.69 -12.86
CA LYS A 141 13.36 -0.70 -11.78
C LYS A 141 12.05 0.09 -11.83
N MET A 142 11.60 0.48 -13.02
CA MET A 142 10.31 1.15 -13.20
C MET A 142 9.16 0.26 -12.74
N ALA A 143 9.14 -1.01 -13.17
CA ALA A 143 8.13 -1.98 -12.78
C ALA A 143 8.11 -2.26 -11.26
N GLU A 144 9.27 -2.28 -10.61
CA GLU A 144 9.39 -2.36 -9.15
C GLU A 144 8.70 -1.17 -8.46
N LEU A 145 9.03 0.05 -8.89
CA LEU A 145 8.46 1.28 -8.32
C LEU A 145 6.96 1.39 -8.57
N ASP A 146 6.48 1.08 -9.78
CA ASP A 146 5.05 1.07 -10.11
C ASP A 146 4.29 0.11 -9.20
N LYS A 147 4.79 -1.12 -9.05
CA LYS A 147 4.13 -2.11 -8.21
C LYS A 147 4.16 -1.71 -6.74
N ALA A 148 5.25 -1.10 -6.27
CA ALA A 148 5.34 -0.56 -4.92
C ALA A 148 4.28 0.53 -4.67
N ILE A 149 4.10 1.45 -5.62
CA ILE A 149 3.13 2.55 -5.54
C ILE A 149 1.70 2.00 -5.47
N VAL A 150 1.35 1.01 -6.30
CA VAL A 150 0.02 0.38 -6.27
C VAL A 150 -0.26 -0.25 -4.90
N LEU A 151 0.68 -1.05 -4.39
CA LEU A 151 0.52 -1.73 -3.11
C LEU A 151 0.46 -0.76 -1.93
N LEU A 152 1.24 0.32 -1.96
CA LEU A 152 1.19 1.37 -0.94
C LEU A 152 -0.12 2.15 -0.99
N THR A 153 -0.64 2.45 -2.18
CA THR A 153 -1.94 3.12 -2.35
C THR A 153 -3.05 2.32 -1.69
N GLU A 154 -3.12 1.02 -1.94
CA GLU A 154 -4.12 0.14 -1.33
C GLU A 154 -4.05 0.14 0.21
N GLU A 155 -2.83 0.12 0.78
CA GLU A 155 -2.65 0.16 2.23
C GLU A 155 -2.99 1.54 2.83
N ILE A 156 -2.67 2.63 2.13
CA ILE A 156 -3.03 4.00 2.53
C ILE A 156 -4.56 4.15 2.53
N GLU A 157 -5.26 3.62 1.52
CA GLU A 157 -6.72 3.64 1.52
C GLU A 157 -7.31 2.82 2.66
N LYS A 158 -6.80 1.61 2.90
CA LYS A 158 -7.26 0.75 4.01
C LYS A 158 -7.06 1.44 5.36
N THR A 159 -5.91 2.08 5.56
CA THR A 159 -5.63 2.82 6.80
C THR A 159 -6.52 4.06 6.93
N ARG A 160 -6.72 4.84 5.86
CA ARG A 160 -7.67 5.98 5.84
C ARG A 160 -9.09 5.55 6.20
N ARG A 161 -9.60 4.46 5.60
CA ARG A 161 -10.94 3.93 5.93
C ARG A 161 -11.04 3.55 7.40
N ARG A 162 -10.01 2.92 7.97
CA ARG A 162 -9.96 2.54 9.40
C ARG A 162 -9.93 3.76 10.32
N VAL A 163 -9.12 4.78 10.00
CA VAL A 163 -9.06 6.04 10.75
C VAL A 163 -10.43 6.72 10.76
N ASN A 164 -11.07 6.83 9.60
CA ASN A 164 -12.40 7.44 9.48
C ASN A 164 -13.48 6.64 10.23
N ALA A 165 -13.43 5.31 10.19
CA ALA A 165 -14.34 4.46 10.95
C ALA A 165 -14.16 4.63 12.46
N LEU A 166 -12.93 4.85 12.93
CA LEU A 166 -12.68 5.16 14.33
C LEU A 166 -13.22 6.54 14.72
N GLU A 167 -12.89 7.56 13.92
CA GLU A 167 -13.22 8.97 14.20
C GLU A 167 -14.72 9.26 14.15
N TYR A 168 -15.40 8.83 13.09
CA TYR A 168 -16.79 9.23 12.84
C TYR A 168 -17.83 8.21 13.27
N VAL A 169 -17.44 6.95 13.53
CA VAL A 169 -18.40 5.88 13.86
C VAL A 169 -18.13 5.29 15.23
N MET A 170 -16.96 4.68 15.45
CA MET A 170 -16.71 3.93 16.68
C MET A 170 -16.56 4.82 17.92
N ILE A 171 -15.78 5.89 17.86
CA ILE A 171 -15.58 6.77 19.03
C ILE A 171 -16.91 7.44 19.43
N PRO A 172 -17.65 8.09 18.52
CA PRO A 172 -18.94 8.70 18.87
C PRO A 172 -19.96 7.69 19.41
N ASN A 173 -20.06 6.51 18.78
CA ASN A 173 -20.98 5.47 19.26
C ASN A 173 -20.62 4.98 20.67
N LEU A 174 -19.33 4.87 21.00
CA LEU A 174 -18.89 4.50 22.34
C LEU A 174 -19.21 5.60 23.36
N GLU A 175 -18.99 6.86 23.01
CA GLU A 175 -19.33 8.01 23.87
C GLU A 175 -20.82 8.09 24.16
N ASP A 176 -21.66 7.99 23.13
CA ASP A 176 -23.12 7.98 23.25
C ASP A 176 -23.60 6.82 24.12
N THR A 177 -23.04 5.62 23.91
CA THR A 177 -23.42 4.42 24.68
C THR A 177 -22.99 4.55 26.14
N ILE A 178 -21.80 5.10 26.42
CA ILE A 178 -21.33 5.36 27.79
C ILE A 178 -22.25 6.36 28.48
N LYS A 179 -22.65 7.43 27.78
CA LYS A 179 -23.58 8.45 28.31
C LYS A 179 -24.95 7.83 28.63
N PHE A 180 -25.48 7.01 27.72
CA PHE A 180 -26.75 6.31 27.92
C PHE A 180 -26.73 5.37 29.14
N ILE A 181 -25.70 4.52 29.27
CA ILE A 181 -25.59 3.59 30.40
C ILE A 181 -25.40 4.34 31.71
N THR A 182 -24.61 5.41 31.71
CA THR A 182 -24.41 6.26 32.91
C THR A 182 -25.74 6.84 33.36
N MET A 183 -26.52 7.43 32.44
CA MET A 183 -27.84 7.99 32.74
C MET A 183 -28.80 6.93 33.29
N LYS A 184 -28.81 5.72 32.72
CA LYS A 184 -29.66 4.62 33.20
C LYS A 184 -29.26 4.10 34.58
N LEU A 185 -27.96 3.98 34.86
CA LEU A 185 -27.47 3.57 36.18
C LEU A 185 -27.77 4.63 37.25
N ASP A 186 -27.66 5.91 36.92
CA ASP A 186 -28.02 7.01 37.83
C ASP A 186 -29.53 7.04 38.12
N GLU A 187 -30.36 6.78 37.10
CA GLU A 187 -31.81 6.69 37.26
C GLU A 187 -32.22 5.50 38.15
N MET A 188 -31.59 4.32 37.96
CA MET A 188 -31.78 3.17 38.84
C MET A 188 -31.34 3.47 40.28
N ALA A 189 -30.18 4.10 40.47
CA ALA A 189 -29.68 4.46 41.80
C ALA A 189 -30.58 5.48 42.53
N ARG A 190 -31.15 6.44 41.78
CA ARG A 190 -32.15 7.37 42.32
C ARG A 190 -33.41 6.62 42.77
N SER A 191 -33.95 5.74 41.93
CA SER A 191 -35.15 4.96 42.27
C SER A 191 -34.97 4.08 43.52
N SER A 192 -33.81 3.43 43.67
CA SER A 192 -33.50 2.60 44.84
C SER A 192 -33.35 3.45 46.10
N ASN A 193 -32.71 4.62 46.02
CA ASN A 193 -32.57 5.52 47.17
C ASN A 193 -33.94 6.05 47.63
N SER A 194 -34.81 6.44 46.69
CA SER A 194 -36.17 6.87 47.01
C SER A 194 -36.98 5.76 47.69
N ALA A 195 -36.83 4.51 47.24
CA ALA A 195 -37.49 3.37 47.89
C ALA A 195 -36.97 3.14 49.32
N ILE A 196 -35.67 3.20 49.54
CA ILE A 196 -35.05 3.06 50.88
C ILE A 196 -35.52 4.19 51.81
N MET A 197 -35.60 5.44 51.33
CA MET A 197 -36.10 6.57 52.11
C MET A 197 -37.55 6.34 52.58
N ARG A 198 -38.45 5.89 51.68
CA ARG A 198 -39.84 5.56 52.04
C ARG A 198 -39.95 4.45 53.07
N ILE A 199 -39.14 3.40 52.95
CA ILE A 199 -39.11 2.30 53.93
C ILE A 199 -38.64 2.83 55.30
N LYS A 200 -37.61 3.68 55.32
CA LYS A 200 -37.12 4.31 56.54
C LYS A 200 -38.16 5.21 57.21
N GLU A 201 -38.95 5.95 56.43
CA GLU A 201 -40.05 6.77 56.93
C GLU A 201 -41.16 5.92 57.57
N MET A 202 -41.52 4.79 56.95
CA MET A 202 -42.49 3.86 57.54
C MET A 202 -42.00 3.29 58.89
N ILE A 203 -40.75 2.87 58.99
CA ILE A 203 -40.19 2.28 60.23
C ILE A 203 -40.04 3.32 61.37
N ARG A 204 -39.94 4.61 61.04
CA ARG A 204 -39.86 5.70 62.05
C ARG A 204 -41.23 6.28 62.43
N GLY A 205 -42.27 5.95 61.68
CA GLY A 205 -43.64 6.40 61.93
C GLY A 205 -44.46 5.45 62.81
N GLU A 206 -43.93 4.27 63.11
CA GLU A 206 -44.31 3.38 64.23
C GLU A 206 -43.44 3.68 65.46
#